data_AF-A0A2V2Q023-F1
#
_entry.id   AF-A0A2V2Q023-F1
#
_cell.length_a   1.000
_cell.length_b   1.000
_cell.length_c   1.000
_cell.angle_alpha   90.00
_cell.angle_beta   90.00
_cell.angle_gamma   90.00
#
_symmetry.space_group_name_H-M   'P 1'
#
loop_
_entity.id
_entity.type
_entity.pdbx_description
1 polymer ?
#
loop_
_entity_poly.entity_id
_entity_poly.type
_entity_poly.pdbx_seq_one_letter_code
_entity_poly.pdbx_strand_id
1 'polypeptide(L)'
;MSPAPGRRGRVPLRLRRAPVPWDRQTPTWREAKPGLIADALKRAQSRPSGNWYVVGASRDLPPGQTLGITVAATEVVAWRDGEGRLRAGPGACPHLGAPLRDSPVRCGTLVCHWHGLALDGGPFAGWEPFPAFDDGVLLWVRLDAVGGEPPSERPYVPVRPRVREALEAVYAGVGRCEPEDVVANRLDPWHGAWFHPYSFVDLTVTGTPGDSPADSPDDDGFLVDVSFKVAGRLVVPVRARFTAPEPRTVVMRIVEGEGAGSVVETHATPLAPDEHGRPRTAVTEAVVAASDRRG
;
A
#
# COMPACT_ATOMS: atom_id res chain seq x y z
N MET A 1 -14.67 26.66 21.79
CA MET A 1 -15.97 26.09 21.41
C MET A 1 -15.83 25.51 20.03
N SER A 2 -15.69 24.18 19.92
CA SER A 2 -15.65 23.51 18.61
C SER A 2 -17.01 23.68 17.93
N PRO A 3 -17.07 24.01 16.63
CA PRO A 3 -18.34 24.14 15.93
C PRO A 3 -19.07 22.79 15.93
N ALA A 4 -20.38 22.82 16.19
CA ALA A 4 -21.22 21.62 16.13
C ALA A 4 -21.10 20.96 14.75
N PRO A 5 -20.97 19.63 14.66
CA PRO A 5 -20.92 18.94 13.37
C PRO A 5 -22.24 19.19 12.64
N GLY A 6 -22.17 19.88 11.50
CA GLY A 6 -23.32 20.13 10.64
C GLY A 6 -24.03 18.81 10.32
N ARG A 7 -25.36 18.81 10.36
CA ARG A 7 -26.21 17.64 10.05
C ARG A 7 -25.78 17.03 8.71
N ARG A 8 -25.06 15.90 8.76
CA ARG A 8 -24.77 15.08 7.57
C ARG A 8 -26.11 14.62 6.98
N GLY A 9 -26.35 14.94 5.71
CA GLY A 9 -27.58 14.53 5.01
C GLY A 9 -27.69 13.01 4.95
N ARG A 10 -28.92 12.47 4.97
CA ARG A 10 -29.20 11.01 4.94
C ARG A 10 -28.67 10.29 3.70
N VAL A 11 -28.36 11.00 2.61
CA VAL A 11 -27.80 10.45 1.38
C VAL A 11 -26.44 11.12 1.09
N PRO A 12 -25.35 10.37 0.86
CA PRO A 12 -24.03 10.94 0.59
C PRO A 12 -23.88 11.46 -0.85
N LEU A 13 -24.84 11.14 -1.71
CA LEU A 13 -24.83 11.49 -3.13
C LEU A 13 -25.17 12.98 -3.32
N ARG A 14 -24.40 13.63 -4.20
CA ARG A 14 -24.71 14.93 -4.75
C ARG A 14 -24.99 14.82 -6.24
N LEU A 15 -25.95 15.60 -6.71
CA LEU A 15 -26.25 15.73 -8.13
C LEU A 15 -25.33 16.78 -8.76
N ARG A 16 -24.49 16.36 -9.71
CA ARG A 16 -23.64 17.25 -10.52
C ARG A 16 -24.51 17.99 -11.53
N ARG A 17 -24.86 19.24 -11.22
CA ARG A 17 -25.82 20.03 -12.00
C ARG A 17 -25.30 20.42 -13.39
N ALA A 18 -24.02 20.78 -13.49
CA ALA A 18 -23.38 21.23 -14.72
C ALA A 18 -22.13 20.38 -15.00
N PRO A 19 -22.28 19.13 -15.50
CA PRO A 19 -21.14 18.29 -15.79
C PRO A 19 -20.34 18.87 -16.97
N VAL A 20 -19.05 19.12 -16.75
CA VAL A 20 -18.12 19.51 -17.82
C VAL A 20 -17.66 18.26 -18.57
N PRO A 21 -17.74 18.22 -19.91
CA PRO A 21 -17.15 17.17 -20.74
C PRO A 21 -15.63 17.07 -20.55
N TRP A 22 -15.09 15.87 -20.67
CA TRP A 22 -13.67 15.59 -20.42
C TRP A 22 -12.71 16.45 -21.27
N ASP A 23 -13.04 16.65 -22.55
CA ASP A 23 -12.26 17.46 -23.50
C ASP A 23 -12.33 18.98 -23.23
N ARG A 24 -13.24 19.41 -22.34
CA ARG A 24 -13.50 20.82 -22.02
C ARG A 24 -13.13 21.20 -20.59
N GLN A 25 -12.63 20.26 -19.79
CA GLN A 25 -12.18 20.58 -18.43
C GLN A 25 -10.88 21.41 -18.49
N THR A 26 -10.64 22.22 -17.46
CA THR A 26 -9.45 23.07 -17.38
C THR A 26 -8.17 22.21 -17.36
N PRO A 27 -7.20 22.44 -18.27
CA PRO A 27 -5.94 21.69 -18.28
C PRO A 27 -5.12 21.94 -17.00
N THR A 28 -4.68 20.86 -16.35
CA THR A 28 -3.94 20.90 -15.09
C THR A 28 -2.42 20.76 -15.25
N TRP A 29 -1.90 20.60 -16.48
CA TRP A 29 -0.47 20.36 -16.75
C TRP A 29 0.47 21.47 -16.23
N ARG A 30 -0.04 22.70 -16.06
CA ARG A 30 0.74 23.83 -15.51
C ARG A 30 0.92 23.72 -13.99
N GLU A 31 -0.04 23.08 -13.32
CA GLU A 31 -0.04 22.83 -11.88
C GLU A 31 0.75 21.54 -11.56
N ALA A 32 0.59 20.51 -12.40
CA ALA A 32 1.34 19.26 -12.37
C ALA A 32 2.80 19.43 -12.80
N LYS A 33 3.56 20.24 -12.06
CA LYS A 33 4.97 20.54 -12.37
C LYS A 33 5.83 19.31 -12.06
N PRO A 34 6.63 18.81 -13.03
CA PRO A 34 7.50 17.66 -12.78
C PRO A 34 8.44 17.84 -11.58
N GLY A 35 8.97 19.05 -11.37
CA GLY A 35 9.82 19.35 -10.21
C GLY A 35 9.11 19.18 -8.86
N LEU A 36 7.81 19.51 -8.78
CA LEU A 36 7.03 19.35 -7.55
C LEU A 36 6.86 17.86 -7.18
N ILE A 37 6.59 17.02 -8.18
CA ILE A 37 6.45 15.57 -8.00
C ILE A 37 7.82 14.96 -7.66
N ALA A 38 8.89 15.38 -8.35
CA ALA A 38 10.25 14.93 -8.09
C ALA A 38 10.72 15.29 -6.67
N ASP A 39 10.41 16.51 -6.20
CA ASP A 39 10.73 16.92 -4.83
C ASP A 39 9.95 16.11 -3.79
N ALA A 40 8.68 15.81 -4.05
CA ALA A 40 7.87 14.95 -3.19
C ALA A 40 8.40 13.51 -3.14
N LEU A 41 8.75 12.94 -4.30
CA LEU A 41 9.40 11.62 -4.38
C LEU A 41 10.73 11.61 -3.61
N LYS A 42 11.58 12.62 -3.80
CA LYS A 42 12.87 12.73 -3.11
C LYS A 42 12.70 12.76 -1.59
N ARG A 43 11.70 13.48 -1.08
CA ARG A 43 11.38 13.49 0.35
C ARG A 43 10.89 12.12 0.83
N ALA A 44 10.00 11.47 0.07
CA ALA A 44 9.56 10.11 0.38
C ALA A 44 10.75 9.14 0.47
N GLN A 45 11.64 9.16 -0.52
CA GLN A 45 12.83 8.31 -0.60
C GLN A 45 13.85 8.54 0.53
N SER A 46 13.82 9.71 1.17
CA SER A 46 14.69 10.04 2.31
C SER A 46 14.17 9.53 3.66
N ARG A 47 12.92 9.05 3.72
CA ARG A 47 12.33 8.49 4.95
C ARG A 47 12.85 7.08 5.22
N PRO A 48 12.91 6.66 6.49
CA PRO A 48 13.27 5.28 6.81
C PRO A 48 12.15 4.31 6.41
N SER A 49 12.51 3.12 5.97
CA SER A 49 11.56 2.02 5.72
C SER A 49 11.66 0.87 6.73
N GLY A 50 12.74 0.87 7.53
CA GLY A 50 13.09 -0.18 8.49
C GLY A 50 13.47 -1.50 7.83
N ASN A 51 13.83 -1.51 6.55
CA ASN A 51 14.04 -2.69 5.71
C ASN A 51 12.80 -3.60 5.55
N TRP A 52 11.59 -3.09 5.77
CA TRP A 52 10.36 -3.88 5.65
C TRP A 52 9.74 -3.81 4.25
N TYR A 53 9.20 -4.94 3.79
CA TYR A 53 8.57 -5.11 2.49
C TYR A 53 7.25 -5.87 2.63
N VAL A 54 6.21 -5.40 1.95
CA VAL A 54 4.92 -6.10 1.86
C VAL A 54 5.07 -7.28 0.91
N VAL A 55 4.69 -8.48 1.39
CA VAL A 55 4.77 -9.72 0.62
C VAL A 55 3.42 -10.29 0.18
N GLY A 56 2.32 -9.82 0.77
CA GLY A 56 0.97 -10.23 0.38
C GLY A 56 -0.10 -9.79 1.36
N ALA A 57 -1.36 -10.13 1.08
CA ALA A 57 -2.46 -9.90 2.00
C ALA A 57 -2.47 -10.97 3.11
N SER A 58 -2.80 -10.56 4.35
CA SER A 58 -2.87 -11.48 5.49
C SER A 58 -3.86 -12.63 5.29
N ARG A 59 -4.97 -12.34 4.61
CA ARG A 59 -6.01 -13.31 4.24
C ARG A 59 -5.60 -14.32 3.16
N ASP A 60 -4.58 -14.00 2.36
CA ASP A 60 -4.12 -14.88 1.28
C ASP A 60 -3.20 -15.99 1.79
N LEU A 61 -2.82 -15.94 3.07
CA LEU A 61 -2.03 -16.98 3.74
C LEU A 61 -2.82 -17.63 4.88
N PRO A 62 -3.78 -18.52 4.58
CA PRO A 62 -4.48 -19.27 5.63
C PRO A 62 -3.55 -20.32 6.27
N PRO A 63 -3.88 -20.82 7.48
CA PRO A 63 -3.14 -21.90 8.11
C PRO A 63 -2.98 -23.13 7.19
N GLY A 64 -1.80 -23.76 7.22
CA GLY A 64 -1.51 -24.94 6.40
C GLY A 64 -0.98 -24.65 4.99
N GLN A 65 -0.95 -23.38 4.57
CA GLN A 65 -0.43 -22.95 3.27
C GLN A 65 0.89 -22.18 3.41
N THR A 66 1.59 -22.07 2.27
CA THR A 66 2.78 -21.26 2.06
C THR A 66 2.48 -20.12 1.10
N LEU A 67 3.17 -19.00 1.31
CA LEU A 67 3.29 -17.91 0.36
C LEU A 67 4.75 -17.84 -0.09
N GLY A 68 4.99 -17.80 -1.41
CA GLY A 68 6.31 -17.60 -1.99
C GLY A 68 6.38 -16.30 -2.77
N ILE A 69 7.42 -15.49 -2.53
CA ILE A 69 7.69 -14.27 -3.28
C ILE A 69 9.21 -14.05 -3.40
N THR A 70 9.64 -13.36 -4.44
CA THR A 70 11.03 -12.90 -4.57
C THR A 70 11.05 -11.38 -4.47
N VAL A 71 11.62 -10.86 -3.38
CA VAL A 71 11.76 -9.42 -3.15
C VAL A 71 13.18 -9.01 -3.55
N ALA A 72 13.28 -8.08 -4.50
CA ALA A 72 14.52 -7.84 -5.25
C ALA A 72 15.10 -9.18 -5.75
N ALA A 73 16.29 -9.60 -5.31
CA ALA A 73 16.88 -10.90 -5.66
C ALA A 73 16.71 -11.98 -4.59
N THR A 74 15.96 -11.72 -3.52
CA THR A 74 15.86 -12.60 -2.35
C THR A 74 14.57 -13.41 -2.40
N GLU A 75 14.67 -14.72 -2.53
CA GLU A 75 13.53 -15.64 -2.41
C GLU A 75 13.07 -15.74 -0.95
N VAL A 76 11.78 -15.56 -0.73
CA VAL A 76 11.13 -15.61 0.58
C VAL A 76 10.03 -16.65 0.53
N VAL A 77 10.01 -17.53 1.53
CA VAL A 77 8.83 -18.34 1.87
C VAL A 77 8.26 -17.82 3.18
N ALA A 78 6.93 -17.71 3.25
CA ALA A 78 6.20 -17.36 4.45
C ALA A 78 5.09 -18.37 4.74
N TRP A 79 4.81 -18.61 6.03
CA TRP A 79 3.75 -19.50 6.49
C TRP A 79 3.27 -19.11 7.90
N ARG A 80 2.21 -19.76 8.38
CA ARG A 80 1.74 -19.61 9.77
C ARG A 80 2.16 -20.80 10.62
N ASP A 81 2.74 -20.51 11.79
CA ASP A 81 3.07 -21.54 12.78
C ASP A 81 1.81 -22.08 13.50
N GLY A 82 2.01 -22.99 14.45
CA GLY A 82 0.92 -23.66 15.17
C GLY A 82 0.08 -22.71 16.04
N GLU A 83 0.62 -21.53 16.35
CA GLU A 83 -0.05 -20.46 17.08
C GLU A 83 -0.66 -19.40 16.13
N GLY A 84 -0.55 -19.62 14.81
CA GLY A 84 -1.04 -18.71 13.78
C GLY A 84 -0.10 -17.53 13.47
N ARG A 85 1.08 -17.47 14.10
CA ARG A 85 2.05 -16.39 13.89
C ARG A 85 2.72 -16.54 12.54
N LEU A 86 2.96 -15.40 11.89
CA LEU A 86 3.71 -15.36 10.64
C LEU A 86 5.17 -15.77 10.86
N ARG A 87 5.65 -16.69 10.04
CA ARG A 87 7.06 -17.06 9.89
C ARG A 87 7.49 -16.77 8.47
N ALA A 88 8.74 -16.37 8.30
CA ALA A 88 9.34 -16.20 6.98
C ALA A 88 10.83 -16.59 7.01
N GLY A 89 11.38 -16.90 5.85
CA GLY A 89 12.81 -17.14 5.67
C GLY A 89 13.17 -17.40 4.21
N PRO A 90 14.42 -17.80 3.92
CA PRO A 90 14.88 -18.09 2.57
C PRO A 90 13.98 -19.09 1.84
N GLY A 91 13.65 -18.80 0.59
CA GLY A 91 12.76 -19.63 -0.22
C GLY A 91 13.34 -21.00 -0.62
N ALA A 92 14.64 -21.20 -0.49
CA ALA A 92 15.32 -22.45 -0.82
C ALA A 92 15.57 -23.31 0.43
N CYS A 93 15.30 -24.61 0.33
CA CYS A 93 15.57 -25.57 1.39
C CYS A 93 17.10 -25.71 1.64
N PRO A 94 17.59 -25.64 2.88
CA PRO A 94 19.02 -25.75 3.18
C PRO A 94 19.64 -27.11 2.88
N HIS A 95 18.83 -28.14 2.62
CA HIS A 95 19.35 -29.47 2.27
C HIS A 95 19.89 -29.53 0.84
N LEU A 96 19.00 -29.39 -0.16
CA LEU A 96 19.35 -29.51 -1.59
C LEU A 96 18.70 -28.41 -2.46
N GLY A 97 18.22 -27.32 -1.86
CA GLY A 97 17.69 -26.17 -2.59
C GLY A 97 16.27 -26.31 -3.12
N ALA A 98 15.47 -27.25 -2.61
CA ALA A 98 14.06 -27.38 -2.98
C ALA A 98 13.30 -26.05 -2.80
N PRO A 99 12.44 -25.64 -3.75
CA PRO A 99 11.64 -24.43 -3.60
C PRO A 99 10.59 -24.63 -2.49
N LEU A 100 10.79 -23.98 -1.36
CA LEU A 100 9.95 -24.16 -0.18
C LEU A 100 8.55 -23.57 -0.35
N ARG A 101 8.34 -22.66 -1.31
CA ARG A 101 7.01 -22.14 -1.64
C ARG A 101 6.01 -23.23 -2.03
N ASP A 102 6.49 -24.35 -2.59
CA ASP A 102 5.68 -25.48 -3.03
C ASP A 102 5.52 -26.55 -1.93
N SER A 103 6.02 -26.26 -0.72
CA SER A 103 6.06 -27.22 0.38
C SER A 103 4.84 -27.07 1.30
N PRO A 104 4.24 -28.18 1.76
CA PRO A 104 3.11 -28.12 2.69
C PRO A 104 3.52 -27.63 4.08
N VAL A 105 2.55 -27.10 4.81
CA VAL A 105 2.68 -26.84 6.26
C VAL A 105 1.86 -27.90 7.02
N ARG A 106 2.45 -28.49 8.06
CA ARG A 106 1.82 -29.50 8.93
C ARG A 106 2.01 -29.09 10.37
N CYS A 107 0.89 -28.91 11.09
CA CYS A 107 0.89 -28.47 12.49
C CYS A 107 1.74 -27.21 12.74
N GLY A 108 1.80 -26.28 11.78
CA GLY A 108 2.61 -25.07 11.87
C GLY A 108 4.07 -25.19 11.42
N THR A 109 4.50 -26.37 10.99
CA THR A 109 5.86 -26.65 10.53
C THR A 109 5.87 -26.75 9.01
N LEU A 110 6.78 -26.04 8.36
CA LEU A 110 7.02 -26.13 6.92
C LEU A 110 7.78 -27.42 6.61
N VAL A 111 7.22 -28.31 5.80
CA VAL A 111 7.80 -29.62 5.50
C VAL A 111 8.21 -29.66 4.05
N CYS A 112 9.53 -29.62 3.78
CA CYS A 112 10.09 -29.64 2.45
C CYS A 112 9.53 -30.81 1.61
N HIS A 113 8.92 -30.50 0.47
CA HIS A 113 8.24 -31.49 -0.37
C HIS A 113 9.18 -32.50 -1.07
N TRP A 114 10.50 -32.29 -1.07
CA TRP A 114 11.45 -33.27 -1.64
C TRP A 114 11.73 -34.42 -0.68
N HIS A 115 12.24 -34.12 0.52
CA HIS A 115 12.76 -35.14 1.44
C HIS A 115 12.20 -35.02 2.87
N GLY A 116 11.19 -34.18 3.08
CA GLY A 116 10.50 -34.07 4.37
C GLY A 116 11.26 -33.31 5.45
N LEU A 117 12.30 -32.54 5.11
CA LEU A 117 12.97 -31.67 6.08
C LEU A 117 11.95 -30.70 6.68
N ALA A 118 11.80 -30.76 8.00
CA ALA A 118 10.89 -29.93 8.77
C ALA A 118 11.58 -28.65 9.25
N LEU A 119 10.97 -27.50 8.98
CA LEU A 119 11.40 -26.17 9.41
C LEU A 119 10.30 -25.55 10.27
N ASP A 120 10.59 -25.31 11.53
CA ASP A 120 9.65 -24.73 12.51
C ASP A 120 9.67 -23.19 12.55
N GLY A 121 10.57 -22.59 11.76
CA GLY A 121 10.77 -21.14 11.69
C GLY A 121 11.95 -20.64 12.52
N GLY A 122 12.70 -21.53 13.17
CA GLY A 122 14.02 -21.26 13.73
C GLY A 122 15.17 -21.46 12.72
N PRO A 123 16.39 -21.05 13.08
CA PRO A 123 17.57 -21.26 12.23
C PRO A 123 17.92 -22.75 12.09
N PHE A 124 18.32 -23.16 10.89
CA PHE A 124 18.71 -24.54 10.61
C PHE A 124 19.75 -24.62 9.48
N ALA A 125 20.96 -25.10 9.80
CA ALA A 125 22.02 -25.39 8.82
C ALA A 125 22.24 -24.27 7.78
N GLY A 126 22.42 -23.03 8.22
CA GLY A 126 22.64 -21.87 7.34
C GLY A 126 21.36 -21.29 6.72
N TRP A 127 20.20 -21.90 6.95
CA TRP A 127 18.90 -21.26 6.73
C TRP A 127 18.57 -20.40 7.96
N GLU A 128 18.52 -19.09 7.77
CA GLU A 128 18.25 -18.13 8.82
C GLU A 128 16.86 -17.50 8.59
N PRO A 129 15.92 -17.56 9.55
CA PRO A 129 14.60 -16.98 9.38
C PRO A 129 14.67 -15.46 9.23
N PHE A 130 13.77 -14.90 8.42
CA PHE A 130 13.60 -13.47 8.30
C PHE A 130 12.61 -12.96 9.36
N PRO A 131 12.84 -11.78 9.96
CA PRO A 131 11.81 -11.12 10.76
C PRO A 131 10.55 -10.91 9.92
N ALA A 132 9.40 -11.30 10.47
CA ALA A 132 8.12 -11.25 9.78
C ALA A 132 7.07 -10.59 10.68
N PHE A 133 6.15 -9.84 10.08
CA PHE A 133 5.09 -9.15 10.81
C PHE A 133 3.78 -9.25 10.04
N ASP A 134 2.73 -9.71 10.71
CA ASP A 134 1.36 -9.68 10.19
C ASP A 134 0.62 -8.54 10.89
N ASP A 135 0.26 -7.50 10.13
CA ASP A 135 -0.43 -6.33 10.68
C ASP A 135 -1.96 -6.50 10.74
N GLY A 136 -2.45 -7.69 10.34
CA GLY A 136 -3.86 -8.05 10.23
C GLY A 136 -4.46 -7.84 8.83
N VAL A 137 -3.84 -7.02 7.99
CA VAL A 137 -4.26 -6.74 6.61
C VAL A 137 -3.18 -7.18 5.62
N LEU A 138 -1.93 -6.85 5.90
CA LEU A 138 -0.74 -7.10 5.09
C LEU A 138 0.30 -7.92 5.85
N LEU A 139 0.98 -8.78 5.10
CA LEU A 139 2.13 -9.55 5.56
C LEU A 139 3.40 -8.81 5.18
N TRP A 140 4.31 -8.70 6.13
CA TRP A 140 5.58 -7.98 5.99
C TRP A 140 6.75 -8.89 6.29
N VAL A 141 7.85 -8.70 5.57
CA VAL A 141 9.15 -9.33 5.84
C VAL A 141 10.24 -8.27 5.90
N ARG A 142 11.19 -8.42 6.82
CA ARG A 142 12.36 -7.54 6.93
C ARG A 142 13.56 -8.17 6.21
N LEU A 143 14.14 -7.44 5.27
CA LEU A 143 15.27 -7.90 4.46
C LEU A 143 16.42 -6.90 4.52
N ASP A 144 17.23 -7.02 5.58
CA ASP A 144 18.26 -6.03 5.91
C ASP A 144 19.34 -5.90 4.82
N ALA A 145 19.68 -7.00 4.15
CA ALA A 145 20.61 -7.00 3.02
C ALA A 145 20.06 -6.31 1.76
N VAL A 146 18.73 -6.23 1.61
CA VAL A 146 18.08 -5.56 0.46
C VAL A 146 17.93 -4.07 0.73
N GLY A 147 17.48 -3.69 1.93
CA GLY A 147 17.24 -2.29 2.26
C GLY A 147 18.49 -1.51 2.64
N GLY A 148 19.49 -2.15 3.28
CA GLY A 148 20.80 -1.56 3.57
C GLY A 148 20.80 -0.41 4.60
N GLU A 149 19.65 -0.05 5.17
CA GLU A 149 19.50 0.95 6.23
C GLU A 149 19.48 0.30 7.62
N PRO A 150 19.64 1.06 8.72
CA PRO A 150 19.42 0.55 10.06
C PRO A 150 18.00 -0.07 10.19
N PRO A 151 17.89 -1.33 10.63
CA PRO A 151 16.59 -1.99 10.73
C PRO A 151 15.74 -1.41 11.84
N SER A 152 14.42 -1.41 11.64
CA SER A 152 13.44 -1.19 12.71
C SER A 152 12.93 -2.53 13.26
N GLU A 153 12.41 -2.51 14.48
CA GLU A 153 11.75 -3.68 15.08
C GLU A 153 10.41 -4.01 14.39
N ARG A 154 9.70 -2.99 13.89
CA ARG A 154 8.38 -3.13 13.25
C ARG A 154 8.26 -2.29 11.98
N PRO A 155 7.44 -2.72 11.01
CA PRO A 155 7.15 -1.92 9.83
C PRO A 155 6.43 -0.60 10.19
N TYR A 156 6.65 0.43 9.37
CA TYR A 156 5.93 1.71 9.47
C TYR A 156 4.52 1.60 8.90
N VAL A 157 3.64 0.87 9.59
CA VAL A 157 2.25 0.65 9.17
C VAL A 157 1.46 1.96 9.25
N PRO A 158 0.79 2.39 8.17
CA PRO A 158 -0.07 3.57 8.21
C PRO A 158 -1.19 3.45 9.24
N VAL A 159 -1.59 4.58 9.82
CA VAL A 159 -2.73 4.61 10.74
C VAL A 159 -4.02 4.26 9.98
N ARG A 160 -4.68 3.16 10.34
CA ARG A 160 -5.96 2.73 9.76
C ARG A 160 -7.13 3.06 10.69
N PRO A 161 -8.35 3.27 10.18
CA PRO A 161 -9.53 3.24 11.03
C PRO A 161 -9.68 1.84 11.66
N ARG A 162 -10.41 1.73 12.77
CA ARG A 162 -10.54 0.46 13.49
C ARG A 162 -11.27 -0.56 12.62
N VAL A 163 -10.65 -1.73 12.40
CA VAL A 163 -11.17 -2.79 11.52
C VAL A 163 -12.59 -3.26 11.90
N ARG A 164 -12.98 -3.24 13.18
CA ARG A 164 -14.34 -3.60 13.62
C ARG A 164 -15.44 -2.68 13.07
N GLU A 165 -15.07 -1.48 12.61
CA GLU A 165 -15.94 -0.45 12.07
C GLU A 165 -15.66 -0.21 10.57
N ALA A 166 -14.79 -1.02 9.96
CA ALA A 166 -14.28 -0.82 8.62
C ALA A 166 -14.35 -2.08 7.75
N LEU A 167 -14.43 -1.88 6.44
CA LEU A 167 -14.28 -2.91 5.43
C LEU A 167 -12.87 -2.85 4.88
N GLU A 168 -12.21 -3.99 4.81
CA GLU A 168 -10.87 -4.13 4.22
C GLU A 168 -10.92 -4.88 2.88
N ALA A 169 -10.11 -4.43 1.93
CA ALA A 169 -9.83 -5.13 0.68
C ALA A 169 -8.37 -4.93 0.29
N VAL A 170 -7.73 -5.98 -0.23
CA VAL A 170 -6.36 -5.91 -0.73
C VAL A 170 -6.35 -6.37 -2.18
N TYR A 171 -5.69 -5.59 -3.02
CA TYR A 171 -5.36 -5.94 -4.39
C TYR A 171 -3.84 -6.04 -4.53
N ALA A 172 -3.36 -6.98 -5.34
CA ALA A 172 -1.96 -7.07 -5.70
C ALA A 172 -1.82 -7.29 -7.21
N GLY A 173 -0.89 -6.56 -7.83
CA GLY A 173 -0.53 -6.70 -9.24
C GLY A 173 0.95 -6.45 -9.47
N VAL A 174 1.49 -6.94 -10.59
CA VAL A 174 2.90 -6.72 -10.94
C VAL A 174 3.00 -5.75 -12.11
N GLY A 175 3.68 -4.63 -11.88
CA GLY A 175 4.06 -3.67 -12.91
C GLY A 175 5.47 -3.92 -13.42
N ARG A 176 5.73 -3.51 -14.68
CA ARG A 176 7.07 -3.43 -15.25
C ARG A 176 7.58 -1.99 -15.11
N CYS A 177 8.03 -1.67 -13.91
CA CYS A 177 8.47 -0.34 -13.49
C CYS A 177 9.32 -0.47 -12.23
N GLU A 178 10.05 0.59 -11.91
CA GLU A 178 10.74 0.71 -10.62
C GLU A 178 9.73 1.08 -9.52
N PRO A 179 10.01 0.78 -8.23
CA PRO A 179 9.14 1.19 -7.13
C PRO A 179 8.90 2.71 -7.08
N GLU A 180 9.92 3.50 -7.44
CA GLU A 180 9.83 4.96 -7.45
C GLU A 180 8.86 5.50 -8.50
N ASP A 181 8.67 4.80 -9.62
CA ASP A 181 7.68 5.16 -10.64
C ASP A 181 6.26 5.07 -10.07
N VAL A 182 5.99 4.04 -9.26
CA VAL A 182 4.69 3.84 -8.60
C VAL A 182 4.43 4.95 -7.60
N VAL A 183 5.43 5.29 -6.79
CA VAL A 183 5.35 6.35 -5.78
C VAL A 183 5.16 7.71 -6.43
N ALA A 184 5.96 8.04 -7.46
CA ALA A 184 5.83 9.28 -8.21
C ALA A 184 4.44 9.42 -8.85
N ASN A 185 3.95 8.36 -9.50
CA ASN A 185 2.60 8.35 -10.08
C ASN A 185 1.52 8.56 -9.02
N ARG A 186 1.66 7.94 -7.84
CA ARG A 186 0.69 8.08 -6.75
C ARG A 186 0.75 9.45 -6.07
N LEU A 187 1.89 10.13 -6.15
CA LEU A 187 2.11 11.52 -5.72
C LEU A 187 1.80 12.55 -6.82
N ASP A 188 1.27 12.14 -7.97
CA ASP A 188 0.67 13.01 -8.99
C ASP A 188 -0.86 12.94 -8.89
N PRO A 189 -1.53 13.79 -8.09
CA PRO A 189 -2.98 13.80 -8.02
C PRO A 189 -3.66 14.31 -9.32
N TRP A 190 -2.96 15.06 -10.17
CA TRP A 190 -3.57 15.75 -11.30
C TRP A 190 -3.99 14.80 -12.43
N HIS A 191 -3.33 13.64 -12.58
CA HIS A 191 -3.74 12.65 -13.57
C HIS A 191 -5.13 12.08 -13.29
N GLY A 192 -5.61 12.12 -12.03
CA GLY A 192 -6.82 11.43 -11.60
C GLY A 192 -8.07 11.73 -12.45
N ALA A 193 -8.38 13.01 -12.69
CA ALA A 193 -9.55 13.39 -13.49
C ALA A 193 -9.34 13.23 -15.01
N TRP A 194 -8.08 13.26 -15.48
CA TRP A 194 -7.76 13.16 -16.89
C TRP A 194 -7.65 11.70 -17.37
N PHE A 195 -6.97 10.86 -16.60
CA PHE A 195 -6.72 9.45 -16.92
C PHE A 195 -7.82 8.51 -16.43
N HIS A 196 -8.50 8.86 -15.32
CA HIS A 196 -9.60 8.07 -14.75
C HIS A 196 -10.95 8.81 -14.70
N PRO A 197 -11.44 9.39 -15.83
CA PRO A 197 -12.66 10.22 -15.85
C PRO A 197 -13.95 9.44 -15.55
N TYR A 198 -13.88 8.11 -15.54
CA TYR A 198 -14.98 7.24 -15.16
C TYR A 198 -15.14 7.10 -13.64
N SER A 199 -14.05 7.34 -12.89
CA SER A 199 -14.00 7.19 -11.43
C SER A 199 -13.97 8.54 -10.72
N PHE A 200 -13.20 9.50 -11.24
CA PHE A 200 -12.96 10.79 -10.60
C PHE A 200 -13.36 11.95 -11.53
N VAL A 201 -14.10 12.91 -10.98
CA VAL A 201 -14.47 14.16 -11.64
C VAL A 201 -14.33 15.33 -10.67
N ASP A 202 -14.32 16.55 -11.21
CA ASP A 202 -14.25 17.80 -10.43
C ASP A 202 -13.04 17.80 -9.46
N LEU A 203 -11.89 17.33 -9.94
CA LEU A 203 -10.65 17.25 -9.16
C LEU A 203 -9.95 18.61 -9.13
N THR A 204 -9.64 19.08 -7.92
CA THR A 204 -8.83 20.27 -7.68
C THR A 204 -7.80 19.96 -6.60
N VAL A 205 -6.54 20.30 -6.85
CA VAL A 205 -5.49 20.24 -5.83
C VAL A 205 -5.54 21.55 -5.05
N THR A 206 -5.89 21.46 -3.76
CA THR A 206 -6.11 22.63 -2.89
C THR A 206 -4.93 22.93 -1.98
N GLY A 207 -3.96 22.01 -1.90
CA GLY A 207 -2.72 22.20 -1.15
C GLY A 207 -1.63 21.27 -1.66
N THR A 208 -0.41 21.77 -1.68
CA THR A 208 0.80 21.06 -2.08
C THR A 208 1.81 21.04 -0.93
N PRO A 209 2.75 20.09 -0.92
CA PRO A 209 3.80 20.09 0.10
C PRO A 209 4.57 21.41 0.16
N GLY A 210 4.79 21.94 1.37
CA GLY A 210 5.47 23.22 1.60
C GLY A 210 4.57 24.47 1.56
N ASP A 211 3.25 24.32 1.36
CA ASP A 211 2.29 25.42 1.51
C ASP A 211 1.98 25.76 2.99
N SER A 212 2.39 24.90 3.93
CA SER A 212 2.24 25.10 5.38
C SER A 212 3.57 25.50 6.03
N PRO A 213 3.58 26.09 7.24
CA PRO A 213 4.82 26.36 7.96
C PRO A 213 5.59 25.06 8.21
N ALA A 214 6.92 25.12 8.07
CA ALA A 214 7.89 24.01 7.93
C ALA A 214 7.93 22.93 9.04
N ASP A 215 7.02 22.95 10.01
CA ASP A 215 6.97 22.02 11.16
C ASP A 215 5.55 21.48 11.43
N SER A 216 4.59 21.67 10.52
CA SER A 216 3.28 21.03 10.67
C SER A 216 3.35 19.56 10.23
N PRO A 217 2.76 18.59 10.97
CA PRO A 217 2.60 17.21 10.48
C PRO A 217 1.75 17.13 9.20
N ASP A 218 1.11 18.24 8.83
CA ASP A 218 0.35 18.48 7.63
C ASP A 218 1.18 19.07 6.46
N ASP A 219 2.51 19.16 6.57
CA ASP A 219 3.34 19.91 5.61
C ASP A 219 3.79 19.10 4.38
N ASP A 220 3.71 17.76 4.40
CA ASP A 220 4.26 16.92 3.33
C ASP A 220 3.21 16.05 2.62
N GLY A 221 2.07 16.64 2.26
CA GLY A 221 1.07 15.92 1.48
C GLY A 221 0.25 16.80 0.54
N PHE A 222 -0.30 16.19 -0.49
CA PHE A 222 -1.23 16.84 -1.40
C PHE A 222 -2.65 16.77 -0.83
N LEU A 223 -3.33 17.91 -0.77
CA LEU A 223 -4.76 17.98 -0.48
C LEU A 223 -5.55 18.12 -1.77
N VAL A 224 -6.53 17.25 -1.96
CA VAL A 224 -7.26 17.10 -3.21
C VAL A 224 -8.75 17.05 -2.90
N ASP A 225 -9.49 18.00 -3.45
CA ASP A 225 -10.94 17.90 -3.56
C ASP A 225 -11.27 17.09 -4.81
N VAL A 226 -12.05 16.03 -4.66
CA VAL A 226 -12.41 15.14 -5.78
C VAL A 226 -13.81 14.57 -5.58
N SER A 227 -14.52 14.36 -6.68
CA SER A 227 -15.83 13.70 -6.66
C SER A 227 -15.74 12.30 -7.27
N PHE A 228 -16.06 11.29 -6.46
CA PHE A 228 -16.21 9.91 -6.94
C PHE A 228 -17.50 9.77 -7.72
N LYS A 229 -17.43 9.23 -8.93
CA LYS A 229 -18.60 8.98 -9.77
C LYS A 229 -19.31 7.69 -9.35
N VAL A 230 -20.63 7.74 -9.18
CA VAL A 230 -21.45 6.58 -8.82
C VAL A 230 -22.28 6.11 -10.00
N ALA A 231 -23.18 6.97 -10.49
CA ALA A 231 -24.03 6.67 -11.65
C ALA A 231 -24.55 7.96 -12.29
N GLY A 232 -24.43 8.06 -13.61
CA GLY A 232 -24.87 9.25 -14.35
C GLY A 232 -24.22 10.53 -13.83
N ARG A 233 -25.04 11.39 -13.20
CA ARG A 233 -24.63 12.67 -12.58
C ARG A 233 -24.50 12.60 -11.05
N LEU A 234 -24.68 11.43 -10.45
CA LEU A 234 -24.55 11.23 -9.01
C LEU A 234 -23.10 11.00 -8.64
N VAL A 235 -22.61 11.83 -7.72
CA VAL A 235 -21.23 11.80 -7.25
C VAL A 235 -21.16 11.86 -5.73
N VAL A 236 -20.02 11.45 -5.17
CA VAL A 236 -19.69 11.58 -3.76
C VAL A 236 -18.46 12.47 -3.64
N PRO A 237 -18.61 13.76 -3.30
CA PRO A 237 -17.47 14.65 -3.12
C PRO A 237 -16.76 14.35 -1.80
N VAL A 238 -15.45 14.33 -1.85
CA VAL A 238 -14.57 14.19 -0.70
C VAL A 238 -13.37 15.12 -0.81
N ARG A 239 -12.72 15.35 0.33
CA ARG A 239 -11.33 15.83 0.38
C ARG A 239 -10.44 14.67 0.79
N ALA A 240 -9.41 14.41 -0.01
CA ALA A 240 -8.41 13.40 0.25
C ALA A 240 -7.03 14.02 0.46
N ARG A 241 -6.24 13.44 1.35
CA ARG A 241 -4.85 13.78 1.61
C ARG A 241 -3.95 12.65 1.15
N PHE A 242 -2.93 12.95 0.33
CA PHE A 242 -1.91 12.00 -0.12
C PHE A 242 -0.60 12.28 0.60
N THR A 243 -0.03 11.29 1.29
CA THR A 243 1.28 11.37 1.95
C THR A 243 2.10 10.12 1.65
N ALA A 244 3.42 10.19 1.83
CA ALA A 244 4.31 9.05 1.63
C ALA A 244 5.10 8.71 2.90
N PRO A 245 4.55 7.95 3.86
CA PRO A 245 5.17 7.75 5.18
C PRO A 245 6.53 7.05 5.14
N GLU A 246 6.85 6.36 4.04
CA GLU A 246 8.15 5.74 3.78
C GLU A 246 8.42 5.71 2.26
N PRO A 247 9.65 5.39 1.79
CA PRO A 247 10.05 5.42 0.38
C PRO A 247 9.19 4.67 -0.63
N ARG A 248 8.44 3.64 -0.21
CA ARG A 248 7.69 2.71 -1.06
C ARG A 248 6.19 2.68 -0.76
N THR A 249 5.69 3.57 0.10
CA THR A 249 4.29 3.62 0.51
C THR A 249 3.73 4.99 0.24
N VAL A 250 2.57 5.04 -0.40
CA VAL A 250 1.75 6.24 -0.47
C VAL A 250 0.39 5.95 0.14
N VAL A 251 -0.06 6.85 1.01
CA VAL A 251 -1.33 6.76 1.73
C VAL A 251 -2.23 7.88 1.24
N MET A 252 -3.38 7.50 0.70
CA MET A 252 -4.52 8.39 0.53
C MET A 252 -5.44 8.25 1.73
N ARG A 253 -5.72 9.35 2.44
CA ARG A 253 -6.75 9.39 3.49
C ARG A 253 -7.89 10.31 3.08
N ILE A 254 -9.13 9.86 3.23
CA ILE A 254 -10.28 10.76 3.15
C ILE A 254 -10.33 11.57 4.45
N VAL A 255 -10.11 12.88 4.37
CA VAL A 255 -10.09 13.78 5.53
C VAL A 255 -11.41 14.50 5.73
N GLU A 256 -12.17 14.74 4.65
CA GLU A 256 -13.52 15.32 4.71
C GLU A 256 -14.45 14.64 3.70
N GLY A 257 -15.75 14.60 4.02
CA GLY A 257 -16.78 13.99 3.15
C GLY A 257 -17.23 12.61 3.61
N GLU A 258 -17.89 11.88 2.70
CA GLU A 258 -18.31 10.50 2.98
C GLU A 258 -17.09 9.58 3.07
N GLY A 259 -17.11 8.68 4.05
CA GLY A 259 -15.99 7.78 4.29
C GLY A 259 -14.78 8.44 4.96
N ALA A 260 -14.92 9.64 5.55
CA ALA A 260 -13.85 10.28 6.31
C ALA A 260 -13.21 9.31 7.33
N GLY A 261 -11.88 9.27 7.36
CA GLY A 261 -11.09 8.30 8.11
C GLY A 261 -10.62 7.10 7.28
N SER A 262 -11.29 6.77 6.17
CA SER A 262 -10.88 5.71 5.25
C SER A 262 -9.49 5.97 4.68
N VAL A 263 -8.75 4.89 4.45
CA VAL A 263 -7.40 4.92 3.86
C VAL A 263 -7.28 3.99 2.68
N VAL A 264 -6.50 4.40 1.69
CA VAL A 264 -5.96 3.55 0.63
C VAL A 264 -4.44 3.65 0.72
N GLU A 265 -3.80 2.52 0.93
CA GLU A 265 -2.34 2.39 0.99
C GLU A 265 -1.87 1.73 -0.31
N THR A 266 -0.91 2.33 -0.99
CA THR A 266 -0.24 1.76 -2.14
C THR A 266 1.19 1.44 -1.73
N HIS A 267 1.57 0.16 -1.76
CA HIS A 267 2.89 -0.35 -1.39
C HIS A 267 3.61 -0.88 -2.64
N ALA A 268 4.84 -0.41 -2.88
CA ALA A 268 5.64 -0.74 -4.04
C ALA A 268 6.85 -1.62 -3.66
N THR A 269 6.68 -2.94 -3.74
CA THR A 269 7.73 -3.90 -3.37
C THR A 269 8.56 -4.27 -4.62
N PRO A 270 9.89 -4.03 -4.65
CA PRO A 270 10.73 -4.43 -5.77
C PRO A 270 10.76 -5.95 -5.88
N LEU A 271 10.67 -6.47 -7.10
CA LEU A 271 10.81 -7.89 -7.41
C LEU A 271 12.09 -8.15 -8.19
N ALA A 272 12.38 -9.43 -8.42
CA ALA A 272 13.45 -9.81 -9.34
C ALA A 272 13.15 -9.24 -10.74
N PRO A 273 14.15 -8.70 -11.44
CA PRO A 273 13.99 -8.27 -12.83
C PRO A 273 13.42 -9.39 -13.71
N ASP A 274 12.80 -9.01 -14.82
CA ASP A 274 12.40 -10.00 -15.84
C ASP A 274 13.63 -10.63 -16.51
N GLU A 275 13.39 -11.61 -17.38
CA GLU A 275 14.43 -12.33 -18.13
C GLU A 275 15.31 -11.42 -19.02
N HIS A 276 14.85 -10.19 -19.31
CA HIS A 276 15.59 -9.19 -20.08
C HIS A 276 16.23 -8.13 -19.17
N GLY A 277 16.21 -8.33 -17.85
CA GLY A 277 16.76 -7.40 -16.86
C GLY A 277 15.92 -6.16 -16.61
N ARG A 278 14.64 -6.13 -17.04
CA ARG A 278 13.77 -4.97 -16.80
C ARG A 278 13.20 -5.03 -15.38
N PRO A 279 13.05 -3.87 -14.71
CA PRO A 279 12.54 -3.84 -13.35
C PRO A 279 11.09 -4.30 -13.28
N ARG A 280 10.76 -4.89 -12.13
CA ARG A 280 9.43 -5.37 -11.80
C ARG A 280 9.10 -4.95 -10.37
N THR A 281 7.87 -4.52 -10.18
CA THR A 281 7.37 -4.07 -8.88
C THR A 281 6.03 -4.74 -8.59
N ALA A 282 5.91 -5.37 -7.42
CA ALA A 282 4.62 -5.75 -6.87
C ALA A 282 3.97 -4.50 -6.27
N VAL A 283 2.85 -4.08 -6.84
CA VAL A 283 2.01 -3.01 -6.33
C VAL A 283 0.88 -3.65 -5.52
N THR A 284 0.90 -3.43 -4.20
CA THR A 284 -0.14 -3.90 -3.30
C THR A 284 -0.97 -2.71 -2.83
N GLU A 285 -2.27 -2.71 -3.12
CA GLU A 285 -3.20 -1.69 -2.67
C GLU A 285 -4.09 -2.22 -1.55
N ALA A 286 -3.95 -1.67 -0.34
CA ALA A 286 -4.81 -1.99 0.79
C ALA A 286 -5.81 -0.86 1.01
N VAL A 287 -7.10 -1.16 0.89
CA VAL A 287 -8.20 -0.25 1.18
C VAL A 287 -8.78 -0.62 2.54
N VAL A 288 -8.84 0.35 3.45
CA VAL A 288 -9.56 0.21 4.72
C VAL A 288 -10.60 1.33 4.78
N ALA A 289 -11.83 0.98 4.41
CA ALA A 289 -12.95 1.89 4.29
C ALA A 289 -13.79 1.91 5.57
N ALA A 290 -13.98 3.09 6.16
CA ALA A 290 -14.82 3.30 7.33
C ALA A 290 -15.99 4.23 6.99
N SER A 291 -17.13 4.07 7.66
CA SER A 291 -18.25 5.02 7.57
C SER A 291 -18.96 5.12 8.92
N ASP A 292 -19.31 6.34 9.32
CA ASP A 292 -20.14 6.60 10.50
C ASP A 292 -21.63 6.26 10.26
N ARG A 293 -21.99 5.90 9.02
CA ARG A 293 -23.37 5.55 8.67
C ARG A 293 -23.69 4.15 9.19
N ARG A 294 -24.84 4.03 9.86
CA ARG A 294 -25.41 2.72 10.20
C ARG A 294 -25.94 2.09 8.91
N GLY A 295 -25.41 0.91 8.57
CA GLY A 295 -25.91 0.06 7.48
C GLY A 295 -27.30 -0.47 7.74
#